data_AF-A0A6L9ZEN7-F1
#
_entry.id   AF-A0A6L9ZEN7-F1
#
_cell.length_a   1.000
_cell.length_b   1.000
_cell.length_c   1.000
_cell.angle_alpha   90.00
_cell.angle_beta   90.00
_cell.angle_gamma   90.00
#
_symmetry.space_group_name_H-M   'P 1'
#
loop_
_entity.id
_entity.type
_entity.pdbx_description
1 polymer ?
#
loop_
_entity_poly.entity_id
_entity_poly.type
_entity_poly.pdbx_seq_one_letter_code
_entity_poly.pdbx_strand_id
1 'polypeptide(L)'
;MAAIKLKKIIAKKDISSLLNNLITSLGGDISIQDIDEQLLFGDEPDDSSGKYKIDVKGSTLGWVRGGENARPIAALLNYLANRELERRAIAIETL
;
A
#
# COMPACT_ATOMS: atom_id res chain seq x y z
N MET A 1 -0.45 4.78 20.68
CA MET A 1 0.40 4.54 19.48
C MET A 1 -0.34 5.05 18.24
N ALA A 2 0.26 5.93 17.45
CA ALA A 2 -0.39 6.42 16.23
C ALA A 2 -0.45 5.29 15.20
N ALA A 3 -1.65 4.80 14.90
CA ALA A 3 -1.88 3.79 13.86
C ALA A 3 -1.26 4.24 12.53
N ILE A 4 -0.57 3.32 11.86
CA ILE A 4 -0.09 3.55 10.49
C ILE A 4 -1.32 3.63 9.60
N LYS A 5 -1.35 4.62 8.71
CA LYS A 5 -2.39 4.75 7.69
C LYS A 5 -1.75 4.55 6.34
N LEU A 6 -2.29 3.65 5.52
CA LEU A 6 -1.80 3.36 4.18
C LEU A 6 -1.74 4.64 3.33
N LYS A 7 -2.78 5.48 3.41
CA LYS A 7 -2.84 6.80 2.78
C LYS A 7 -1.62 7.69 3.06
N LYS A 8 -1.05 7.64 4.28
CA LYS A 8 0.15 8.44 4.63
C LYS A 8 1.43 7.92 3.99
N ILE A 9 1.51 6.62 3.71
CA ILE A 9 2.67 6.02 3.03
C ILE A 9 2.64 6.40 1.55
N ILE A 10 1.47 6.22 0.92
CA ILE A 10 1.26 6.51 -0.51
C ILE A 10 1.40 8.00 -0.82
N ALA A 11 0.96 8.88 0.09
CA ALA A 11 1.05 10.33 -0.09
C ALA A 11 2.49 10.88 -0.11
N LYS A 12 3.51 10.08 0.23
CA LYS A 12 4.92 10.49 0.09
C LYS A 12 5.27 10.58 -1.39
N LYS A 13 5.73 11.74 -1.85
CA LYS A 13 5.98 12.05 -3.27
C LYS A 13 6.82 10.99 -3.99
N ASP A 14 7.90 10.51 -3.37
CA ASP A 14 8.76 9.48 -3.95
C ASP A 14 8.03 8.14 -4.11
N ILE A 15 7.17 7.80 -3.15
CA ILE A 15 6.36 6.58 -3.18
C ILE A 15 5.25 6.69 -4.22
N SER A 16 4.50 7.80 -4.25
CA SER A 16 3.47 8.02 -5.27
C SER A 16 4.05 7.99 -6.69
N SER A 17 5.24 8.57 -6.89
CA SER A 17 5.92 8.57 -8.18
C SER A 17 6.37 7.16 -8.58
N LEU A 18 6.93 6.40 -7.62
CA LEU A 18 7.31 5.01 -7.84
C LEU A 18 6.10 4.13 -8.18
N LEU A 19 5.00 4.27 -7.43
CA LEU A 19 3.76 3.53 -7.68
C LEU A 19 3.19 3.85 -9.06
N ASN A 20 3.15 5.14 -9.44
CA ASN A 20 2.71 5.54 -10.77
C ASN A 20 3.55 4.86 -11.86
N ASN A 21 4.88 4.94 -11.76
CA ASN A 21 5.77 4.33 -12.74
C ASN A 21 5.62 2.80 -12.81
N LEU A 22 5.44 2.14 -11.66
CA LEU A 22 5.21 0.69 -11.61
C LEU A 22 3.89 0.30 -12.25
N ILE A 23 2.80 1.00 -11.94
CA ILE A 23 1.48 0.74 -12.54
C ILE A 23 1.54 0.95 -14.06
N THR A 24 2.12 2.06 -14.52
CA THR A 24 2.28 2.33 -15.95
C THR A 24 3.17 1.30 -16.66
N SER A 25 4.23 0.81 -16.00
CA SER A 25 5.17 -0.14 -16.63
C SER A 25 4.67 -1.58 -16.64
N LEU A 26 3.99 -2.00 -15.57
CA LEU A 26 3.44 -3.34 -15.45
C LEU A 26 2.17 -3.50 -16.30
N GLY A 27 1.42 -2.41 -16.46
CA GLY A 27 0.14 -2.40 -17.16
C GLY A 27 -0.97 -3.13 -16.38
N GLY A 28 -2.21 -2.84 -16.78
CA GLY A 28 -3.44 -3.38 -16.19
C GLY A 28 -4.07 -2.46 -15.15
N ASP A 29 -5.34 -2.74 -14.83
CA ASP A 29 -6.14 -1.99 -13.87
C ASP A 29 -5.70 -2.34 -12.44
N ILE A 30 -4.83 -1.50 -11.88
CA ILE A 30 -4.33 -1.64 -10.51
C ILE A 30 -4.90 -0.53 -9.66
N SER A 31 -5.55 -0.93 -8.57
CA SER A 31 -6.12 0.01 -7.62
C SER A 31 -5.61 -0.28 -6.21
N ILE A 32 -5.36 0.77 -5.44
CA ILE A 32 -4.93 0.67 -4.06
C ILE A 32 -6.02 1.29 -3.20
N GLN A 33 -6.54 0.53 -2.25
CA GLN A 33 -7.68 0.90 -1.42
C GLN A 33 -7.34 0.84 0.07
N ASP A 34 -8.00 1.66 0.88
CA ASP A 34 -7.97 1.55 2.35
C ASP A 34 -8.86 0.39 2.84
N ILE A 35 -8.97 0.20 4.15
CA ILE A 35 -9.83 -0.81 4.80
C ILE A 35 -11.31 -0.62 4.49
N ASP A 36 -11.74 0.61 4.24
CA ASP A 36 -13.12 0.98 3.86
C ASP A 36 -13.37 0.87 2.35
N GLU A 37 -12.45 0.22 1.61
CA GLU A 37 -12.51 0.04 0.15
C GLU A 37 -12.48 1.35 -0.66
N GLN A 38 -12.17 2.47 0.01
CA GLN A 38 -11.97 3.76 -0.64
C GLN A 38 -10.68 3.76 -1.46
N LEU A 39 -10.79 4.17 -2.72
CA LEU A 39 -9.66 4.32 -3.63
C LEU A 39 -8.68 5.38 -3.12
N LEU A 40 -7.43 4.97 -2.92
CA LEU A 40 -6.31 5.83 -2.52
C LEU A 40 -5.39 6.16 -3.70
N PHE A 41 -5.26 5.25 -4.67
CA PHE A 41 -4.35 5.39 -5.81
C PHE A 41 -4.72 4.41 -6.94
N GLY A 42 -4.43 4.79 -8.19
CA GLY A 42 -4.68 3.98 -9.37
C GLY A 42 -6.08 4.19 -9.95
N ASP A 43 -6.50 3.26 -10.79
CA ASP A 43 -7.78 3.30 -11.49
C ASP A 43 -8.93 2.71 -10.65
N GLU A 44 -10.16 2.80 -11.15
CA GLU A 44 -11.29 2.16 -10.48
C GLU A 44 -11.09 0.63 -10.45
N PRO A 45 -11.36 -0.02 -9.31
CA PRO A 45 -11.21 -1.45 -9.17
C PRO A 45 -12.17 -2.18 -10.12
N ASP A 46 -11.65 -3.10 -10.93
CA ASP A 46 -12.48 -4.13 -11.55
C ASP A 46 -12.79 -5.24 -10.52
N ASP A 47 -14.06 -5.58 -10.36
CA ASP A 47 -14.49 -6.56 -9.34
C ASP A 47 -13.95 -7.98 -9.59
N SER A 48 -13.60 -8.29 -10.84
CA SER A 48 -13.06 -9.61 -11.25
C SER A 48 -11.57 -9.74 -10.95
N SER A 49 -10.91 -8.67 -10.51
CA SER A 49 -9.48 -8.65 -10.25
C SER A 49 -9.10 -9.31 -8.92
N GLY A 50 -7.85 -9.77 -8.80
CA GLY A 50 -7.30 -10.31 -7.56
C GLY A 50 -7.32 -9.27 -6.42
N LYS A 51 -7.32 -9.73 -5.17
CA LYS A 51 -7.28 -8.87 -3.98
C LYS A 51 -6.10 -9.27 -3.09
N TYR A 52 -5.12 -8.38 -2.99
CA TYR A 52 -3.88 -8.62 -2.25
C TYR A 52 -3.81 -7.73 -1.01
N LYS A 53 -3.64 -8.35 0.16
CA LYS A 53 -3.70 -7.68 1.46
C LYS A 53 -2.45 -6.86 1.75
N ILE A 54 -2.64 -5.66 2.31
CA ILE A 54 -1.59 -4.87 2.95
C ILE A 54 -1.81 -4.95 4.47
N ASP A 55 -0.87 -5.55 5.20
CA ASP A 55 -0.91 -5.68 6.64
C ASP A 55 0.41 -5.32 7.32
N VAL A 56 0.29 -4.82 8.55
CA VAL A 56 1.43 -4.54 9.44
C VAL A 56 1.15 -5.18 10.77
N LYS A 57 2.00 -6.14 11.17
CA LYS A 57 1.88 -6.90 12.42
C LYS A 57 0.45 -7.43 12.66
N GLY A 58 -0.19 -7.95 11.61
CA GLY A 58 -1.55 -8.51 11.68
C GLY A 58 -2.70 -7.49 11.64
N SER A 59 -2.40 -6.18 11.60
CA SER A 59 -3.41 -5.15 11.32
C SER A 59 -3.48 -4.86 9.83
N THR A 60 -4.64 -5.13 9.22
CA THR A 60 -4.88 -4.82 7.81
C THR A 60 -4.99 -3.30 7.63
N LEU A 61 -4.24 -2.77 6.68
CA LEU A 61 -4.23 -1.34 6.32
C LEU A 61 -4.97 -1.05 5.01
N GLY A 62 -5.33 -2.08 4.24
CA GLY A 62 -5.98 -1.94 2.96
C GLY A 62 -5.63 -3.06 1.99
N TRP A 63 -5.88 -2.81 0.71
CA TRP A 63 -5.77 -3.81 -0.36
C TRP A 63 -5.17 -3.22 -1.63
N VAL A 64 -4.46 -4.04 -2.39
CA VAL A 64 -4.17 -3.78 -3.81
C VAL A 64 -5.07 -4.70 -4.63
N ARG A 65 -5.86 -4.14 -5.54
CA ARG A 65 -6.65 -4.89 -6.52
C ARG A 65 -5.95 -4.87 -7.86
N GLY A 66 -6.17 -5.91 -8.65
CA GLY A 66 -5.60 -6.05 -9.99
C GLY A 66 -5.23 -7.51 -10.29
N GLY A 67 -4.75 -7.75 -11.51
CA GLY A 67 -4.27 -9.08 -11.93
C GLY A 67 -3.00 -9.52 -11.20
N GLU A 68 -2.23 -10.42 -11.81
CA GLU A 68 -0.94 -10.88 -11.27
C GLU A 68 0.05 -9.73 -10.97
N ASN A 69 -0.03 -8.63 -11.74
CA ASN A 69 0.79 -7.43 -11.60
C ASN A 69 0.54 -6.64 -10.32
N ALA A 70 -0.61 -6.81 -9.65
CA ALA A 70 -0.89 -6.14 -8.38
C ALA A 70 -0.14 -6.77 -7.19
N ARG A 71 0.25 -8.06 -7.30
CA ARG A 71 0.98 -8.79 -6.26
C ARG A 71 2.32 -8.16 -5.86
N PRO A 72 3.24 -7.80 -6.79
CA PRO A 72 4.50 -7.15 -6.42
C PRO A 72 4.28 -5.77 -5.76
N ILE A 73 3.25 -5.03 -6.15
CA ILE A 73 2.92 -3.74 -5.54
C ILE A 73 2.43 -3.93 -4.10
N ALA A 74 1.59 -4.93 -3.84
CA ALA A 74 1.17 -5.28 -2.49
C ALA A 74 2.37 -5.67 -1.59
N ALA A 75 3.32 -6.45 -2.13
CA ALA A 75 4.54 -6.82 -1.42
C ALA A 75 5.39 -5.59 -1.06
N LEU A 76 5.56 -4.65 -1.99
CA LEU A 76 6.26 -3.37 -1.75
C LEU A 76 5.58 -2.54 -0.65
N LEU A 77 4.25 -2.38 -0.73
CA LEU A 77 3.50 -1.61 0.27
C LEU A 77 3.56 -2.26 1.65
N ASN A 78 3.50 -3.59 1.74
CA ASN A 78 3.74 -4.33 2.98
C ASN A 78 5.12 -4.01 3.56
N TYR A 79 6.18 -4.10 2.75
CA TYR A 79 7.53 -3.77 3.19
C TYR A 79 7.64 -2.33 3.72
N LEU A 80 7.11 -1.35 2.97
CA LEU A 80 7.14 0.06 3.37
C LEU A 80 6.35 0.32 4.66
N ALA A 81 5.21 -0.34 4.83
CA ALA A 81 4.37 -0.17 5.99
C ALA A 81 4.99 -0.77 7.26
N ASN A 82 5.62 -1.95 7.15
CA ASN A 82 6.37 -2.55 8.25
C ASN A 82 7.59 -1.70 8.63
N ARG A 83 8.33 -1.18 7.63
CA ARG A 83 9.49 -0.31 7.87
C ARG A 83 9.12 1.00 8.58
N GLU A 84 7.98 1.60 8.25
CA GLU A 84 7.51 2.80 8.96
C GLU A 84 7.13 2.51 10.42
N LEU A 85 6.62 1.30 10.71
CA LEU A 85 6.36 0.87 12.08
C LEU A 85 7.63 0.71 12.89
N GLU A 86 8.62 0.03 12.33
CA GLU A 86 9.93 -0.19 12.95
C GLU A 86 10.61 1.15 13.26
N ARG A 87 10.60 2.09 12.30
CA ARG A 87 11.16 3.43 12.51
C ARG A 87 10.50 4.18 13.66
N ARG A 88 9.19 4.02 13.85
CA ARG A 88 8.46 4.64 14.97
C ARG A 88 8.76 3.97 16.31
N ALA A 89 8.98 2.66 16.33
CA ALA A 89 9.36 1.93 17.55
C ALA A 89 10.72 2.44 18.07
N ILE A 90 11.72 2.52 17.19
CA ILE A 90 13.07 2.98 17.55
C ILE A 90 13.06 4.43 18.08
N ALA A 91 12.26 5.31 17.46
CA ALA A 91 12.14 6.70 17.91
C ALA A 91 11.54 6.85 19.31
N ILE A 92 10.76 5.88 19.78
CA ILE A 92 10.18 5.88 21.13
C ILE A 92 11.19 5.32 22.14
N GLU A 93 12.03 4.37 21.75
CA GLU A 93 13.05 3.75 22.62
C GLU A 93 14.29 4.63 22.84
N THR A 94 14.43 5.73 22.09
CA THR A 94 15.57 6.66 22.19
C THR A 94 15.26 7.91 23.05
N LEU A 95 14.07 7.97 23.65
CA LEU A 95 13.61 9.03 24.57
C LEU A 95 13.55 8.51 26.00
#